data_AF-A0A1B7MZL3-F1
#
_entry.id   AF-A0A1B7MZL3-F1
#
_cell.length_a   1.000
_cell.length_b   1.000
_cell.length_c   1.000
_cell.angle_alpha   90.00
_cell.angle_beta   90.00
_cell.angle_gamma   90.00
#
_symmetry.space_group_name_H-M   'P 1'
#
loop_
_entity.id
_entity.type
_entity.pdbx_description
1 polymer ?
#
loop_
_entity_poly.entity_id
_entity_poly.type
_entity_poly.pdbx_seq_one_letter_code
_entity_poly.pdbx_strand_id
1 'polypeptide(L)'
;MRFSLTRRQSPPPPADIIAYSLNNRMVYVPKAQTFDEAVTFARSAFESDLKGVDKSQISFSMISSLKNDVGISSMAWPTIMSKIVHYSIVYVHVQSGIKSLASPPSYAD
;
A
#
# COMPACT_ATOMS: atom_id res chain seq x y z
N MET A 1 50.94 18.20 -11.56
CA MET A 1 49.72 18.79 -10.95
C MET A 1 48.50 18.42 -11.77
N ARG A 2 47.66 17.48 -11.30
CA ARG A 2 46.22 17.36 -11.63
C ARG A 2 45.55 16.59 -10.49
N PHE A 3 44.76 17.29 -9.68
CA PHE A 3 43.93 16.67 -8.64
C PHE A 3 42.55 16.39 -9.24
N SER A 4 42.19 15.11 -9.30
CA SER A 4 40.88 14.65 -9.77
C SER A 4 39.80 15.04 -8.77
N LEU A 5 38.72 15.65 -9.24
CA LEU A 5 37.53 15.98 -8.46
C LEU A 5 36.91 14.70 -7.89
N THR A 6 37.08 14.46 -6.60
CA THR A 6 36.34 13.42 -5.88
C THR A 6 34.87 13.82 -5.89
N ARG A 7 34.06 13.14 -6.72
CA ARG A 7 32.60 13.26 -6.70
C ARG A 7 32.14 12.94 -5.29
N ARG A 8 31.75 13.96 -4.51
CA ARG A 8 30.98 13.76 -3.28
C ARG A 8 29.69 13.08 -3.71
N GLN A 9 29.61 11.76 -3.54
CA GLN A 9 28.34 11.06 -3.59
C GLN A 9 27.54 11.58 -2.40
N SER A 10 26.48 12.34 -2.67
CA SER A 10 25.47 12.63 -1.66
C SER A 10 24.99 11.29 -1.09
N PRO A 11 24.78 11.18 0.23
CA PRO A 11 24.14 10.00 0.80
C PRO A 11 22.87 9.69 0.00
N PRO A 12 22.59 8.41 -0.33
CA PRO A 12 21.31 8.07 -0.93
C PRO A 12 20.21 8.69 -0.04
N PRO A 13 19.18 9.32 -0.64
CA PRO A 13 18.07 9.83 0.14
C PRO A 13 17.59 8.69 1.05
N PRO A 14 17.19 8.98 2.30
CA PRO A 14 16.70 7.96 3.20
C PRO A 14 15.65 7.14 2.44
N ALA A 15 15.83 5.83 2.41
CA ALA A 15 14.82 4.97 1.81
C ALA A 15 13.52 5.27 2.55
N ASP A 16 12.52 5.81 1.84
CA ASP A 16 11.24 6.14 2.43
C ASP A 16 10.60 4.84 2.93
N ILE A 17 10.71 4.57 4.23
CA ILE A 17 10.16 3.37 4.88
C ILE A 17 8.79 3.71 5.47
N ILE A 18 7.82 2.82 5.27
CA ILE A 18 6.48 2.87 5.85
C ILE A 18 6.17 1.54 6.54
N ALA A 19 5.10 1.50 7.34
CA ALA A 19 4.64 0.27 7.97
C ALA A 19 3.35 -0.20 7.29
N TYR A 20 3.29 -1.48 6.93
CA TYR A 20 2.02 -2.13 6.62
C TYR A 20 1.45 -2.81 7.84
N SER A 21 0.13 -2.76 8.02
CA SER A 21 -0.59 -3.40 9.11
C SER A 21 -1.68 -4.33 8.58
N LEU A 22 -1.67 -5.60 8.98
CA LEU A 22 -2.68 -6.61 8.67
C LEU A 22 -2.92 -7.48 9.91
N ASN A 23 -4.17 -7.69 10.33
CA ASN A 23 -4.52 -8.57 11.46
C ASN A 23 -3.68 -8.33 12.73
N ASN A 24 -3.53 -7.06 13.14
CA ASN A 24 -2.71 -6.62 14.28
C ASN A 24 -1.19 -6.89 14.17
N ARG A 25 -0.71 -7.34 13.00
CA ARG A 25 0.72 -7.48 12.70
C ARG A 25 1.19 -6.31 11.85
N MET A 26 2.32 -5.72 12.23
CA MET A 26 2.98 -4.66 11.47
C MET A 26 4.32 -5.10 10.89
N VAL A 27 4.60 -4.69 9.66
CA VAL A 27 5.88 -4.94 8.97
C VAL A 27 6.35 -3.68 8.26
N TYR A 28 7.61 -3.29 8.48
CA TYR A 28 8.21 -2.19 7.73
C TYR A 28 8.55 -2.62 6.31
N VAL A 29 8.15 -1.79 5.36
CA VAL A 29 8.38 -2.00 3.92
C VAL A 29 8.90 -0.72 3.29
N PRO A 30 9.68 -0.81 2.20
CA PRO A 30 9.95 0.35 1.38
C PRO A 30 8.63 0.91 0.82
N LYS A 31 8.58 2.22 0.66
CA LYS A 31 7.46 2.91 0.04
C LYS A 31 7.33 2.50 -1.43
N ALA A 32 6.24 1.82 -1.73
CA ALA A 32 5.91 1.44 -3.10
C ALA A 32 5.56 2.67 -3.95
N GLN A 33 6.13 2.77 -5.14
CA GLN A 33 5.86 3.84 -6.10
C GLN A 33 4.51 3.63 -6.80
N THR A 34 4.06 2.38 -6.91
CA THR A 34 2.79 2.01 -7.57
C THR A 34 1.92 1.16 -6.65
N PHE A 35 0.62 1.14 -6.94
CA PHE A 35 -0.33 0.30 -6.21
C PHE A 35 -0.03 -1.21 -6.39
N ASP A 36 0.34 -1.65 -7.60
CA ASP A 36 0.72 -3.06 -7.85
C ASP A 36 1.99 -3.48 -7.11
N GLU A 37 2.96 -2.57 -6.99
CA GLU A 37 4.15 -2.79 -6.18
C GLU A 37 3.78 -2.91 -4.70
N ALA A 38 2.84 -2.07 -4.22
CA ALA A 38 2.32 -2.16 -2.85
C ALA A 38 1.66 -3.52 -2.57
N VAL A 39 0.83 -4.00 -3.50
CA VAL A 39 0.23 -5.34 -3.42
C VAL A 39 1.31 -6.43 -3.35
N THR A 40 2.38 -6.28 -4.14
CA THR A 40 3.50 -7.21 -4.16
C THR A 40 4.25 -7.21 -2.83
N PHE A 41 4.53 -6.03 -2.27
CA PHE A 41 5.17 -5.89 -0.96
C PHE A 41 4.29 -6.46 0.16
N ALA A 42 2.99 -6.19 0.15
CA ALA A 42 2.06 -6.75 1.13
C ALA A 42 2.06 -8.28 1.09
N ARG A 43 1.96 -8.88 -0.09
CA ARG A 43 1.98 -10.35 -0.25
C ARG A 43 3.29 -10.99 0.21
N SER A 44 4.41 -10.30 0.01
CA SER A 44 5.71 -10.75 0.52
C SER A 44 5.80 -10.63 2.05
N ALA A 45 5.36 -9.50 2.62
CA ALA A 45 5.41 -9.22 4.05
C ALA A 45 4.45 -10.10 4.89
N PHE A 46 3.29 -10.46 4.31
CA PHE A 46 2.23 -11.23 4.97
C PHE A 46 1.91 -12.51 4.21
N GLU A 47 2.95 -13.25 3.77
CA GLU A 47 2.78 -14.46 2.98
C GLU A 47 1.83 -15.47 3.65
N SER A 48 1.91 -15.63 4.97
CA SER A 48 1.02 -16.50 5.76
C SER A 48 -0.46 -16.19 5.59
N ASP A 49 -0.80 -14.91 5.52
CA ASP A 49 -2.18 -14.41 5.56
C ASP A 49 -2.74 -14.14 4.14
N LEU A 50 -1.86 -13.83 3.19
CA LEU A 50 -2.23 -13.44 1.82
C LEU A 50 -1.95 -14.51 0.78
N LYS A 51 -1.48 -15.70 1.18
CA LYS A 51 -1.30 -16.83 0.26
C LYS A 51 -2.64 -17.27 -0.32
N GLY A 52 -2.73 -17.31 -1.65
CA GLY A 52 -3.95 -17.68 -2.36
C GLY A 52 -5.00 -16.57 -2.47
N VAL A 53 -4.78 -15.40 -1.85
CA VAL A 53 -5.62 -14.21 -2.02
C VAL A 53 -5.33 -13.59 -3.38
N ASP A 54 -6.39 -13.31 -4.14
CA ASP A 54 -6.25 -12.63 -5.43
C ASP A 54 -5.82 -11.18 -5.24
N LYS A 55 -4.99 -10.66 -6.16
CA LYS A 55 -4.48 -9.28 -6.05
C LYS A 55 -5.61 -8.24 -6.03
N SER A 56 -6.70 -8.48 -6.77
CA SER A 56 -7.86 -7.57 -6.81
C SER A 56 -8.63 -7.50 -5.49
N GLN A 57 -8.43 -8.47 -4.59
CA GLN A 57 -9.04 -8.49 -3.26
C GLN A 57 -8.22 -7.72 -2.23
N ILE A 58 -6.99 -7.30 -2.55
CA ILE A 58 -6.13 -6.57 -1.62
C ILE A 58 -6.40 -5.07 -1.79
N SER A 59 -6.75 -4.41 -0.69
CA SER A 59 -6.96 -2.97 -0.65
C SER A 59 -6.19 -2.33 0.49
N PHE A 60 -5.95 -1.02 0.37
CA PHE A 60 -5.16 -0.25 1.32
C PHE A 60 -5.94 0.93 1.86
N SER A 61 -5.62 1.33 3.07
CA SER A 61 -6.21 2.49 3.72
C SER A 61 -5.26 3.14 4.73
N MET A 62 -5.61 4.33 5.20
CA MET A 62 -4.86 5.06 6.22
C MET A 62 -5.83 5.86 7.10
N ILE A 63 -5.45 6.04 8.36
CA ILE A 63 -6.15 6.97 9.24
C ILE A 63 -5.90 8.41 8.79
N SER A 64 -6.97 9.07 8.36
CA SER A 64 -6.97 10.49 8.03
C SER A 64 -6.80 11.37 9.27
N SER A 65 -6.51 12.66 9.06
CA SER A 65 -6.49 13.66 10.14
C SER A 65 -7.82 13.75 10.91
N LEU A 66 -8.93 13.35 10.27
CA LEU A 66 -10.26 13.27 10.86
C LEU A 66 -10.49 11.97 11.66
N LYS A 67 -9.45 11.17 11.88
CA LYS A 67 -9.47 9.86 12.58
C LYS A 67 -10.35 8.79 11.93
N ASN A 68 -10.78 9.02 10.69
CA ASN A 68 -11.50 8.03 9.91
C ASN A 68 -10.53 7.18 9.09
N ASP A 69 -10.83 5.90 8.94
CA ASP A 69 -10.14 5.02 8.01
C ASP A 69 -10.55 5.36 6.57
N VAL A 70 -9.57 5.69 5.73
CA VAL A 70 -9.82 6.15 4.36
C VAL A 70 -9.08 5.26 3.39
N GLY A 71 -9.83 4.63 2.48
CA GLY A 71 -9.29 3.81 1.41
C GLY A 71 -8.42 4.61 0.44
N ILE A 72 -7.32 4.02 -0.01
CA ILE A 72 -6.41 4.59 -1.00
C ILE A 72 -6.67 3.88 -2.32
N SER A 73 -7.21 4.60 -3.31
CA SER A 73 -7.38 4.07 -4.66
C SER A 73 -6.04 3.96 -5.40
N SER A 74 -5.98 3.08 -6.40
CA SER A 74 -4.78 2.91 -7.24
C SER A 74 -4.36 4.21 -7.94
N MET A 75 -5.32 5.04 -8.37
CA MET A 75 -5.07 6.34 -8.98
C MET A 75 -4.56 7.39 -7.98
N ALA A 76 -4.99 7.33 -6.73
CA ALA A 76 -4.55 8.26 -5.68
C ALA A 76 -3.18 7.86 -5.10
N TRP A 77 -2.77 6.60 -5.26
CA TRP A 77 -1.54 6.04 -4.69
C TRP A 77 -0.30 6.92 -4.87
N PRO A 78 0.12 7.33 -6.09
CA PRO A 78 1.34 8.11 -6.26
C PRO A 78 1.28 9.46 -5.53
N THR A 79 0.11 10.11 -5.54
CA THR A 79 -0.12 11.38 -4.84
C THR A 79 -0.04 11.22 -3.33
N ILE A 80 -0.67 10.18 -2.77
CA ILE A 80 -0.61 9.87 -1.33
C ILE A 80 0.82 9.55 -0.93
N MET A 81 1.49 8.67 -1.67
CA MET A 81 2.86 8.30 -1.38
C MET A 81 3.78 9.52 -1.46
N SER A 82 3.67 10.42 -2.45
CA SER A 82 4.51 11.63 -2.49
C SER A 82 4.46 12.51 -1.23
N LYS A 83 3.38 12.42 -0.44
CA LYS A 83 3.14 13.24 0.76
C LYS A 83 3.25 12.45 2.07
N ILE A 84 3.33 11.12 1.99
CA ILE A 84 3.35 10.26 3.19
C ILE A 84 4.63 10.49 3.99
N VAL A 85 4.50 10.58 5.31
CA VAL A 85 5.63 10.76 6.23
C VAL A 85 6.30 9.40 6.48
N HIS A 86 7.60 9.40 6.77
CA HIS A 86 8.30 8.21 7.25
C HIS A 86 7.57 7.52 8.41
N TYR A 87 7.61 6.20 8.39
CA TYR A 87 6.99 5.32 9.39
C TYR A 87 5.46 5.45 9.50
N SER A 88 4.80 6.10 8.54
CA SER A 88 3.34 6.11 8.47
C SER A 88 2.82 4.69 8.32
N ILE A 89 1.64 4.43 8.90
CA ILE A 89 0.98 3.13 8.85
C ILE A 89 -0.02 3.13 7.70
N VAL A 90 0.08 2.12 6.84
CA VAL A 90 -0.92 1.79 5.82
C VAL A 90 -1.55 0.46 6.21
N TYR A 91 -2.87 0.44 6.33
CA TYR A 91 -3.63 -0.77 6.66
C TYR A 91 -3.91 -1.55 5.39
N VAL A 92 -3.64 -2.85 5.45
CA VAL A 92 -3.92 -3.81 4.37
C VAL A 92 -5.21 -4.53 4.73
N HIS A 93 -6.12 -4.62 3.76
CA HIS A 93 -7.41 -5.28 3.92
C HIS A 93 -7.63 -6.30 2.81
N VAL A 94 -8.24 -7.43 3.14
CA VAL A 94 -8.70 -8.44 2.18
C VAL A 94 -10.21 -8.28 1.99
N GLN A 95 -10.61 -7.82 0.82
CA GLN A 95 -12.02 -7.73 0.44
C GLN A 95 -12.51 -9.12 0.09
N SER A 96 -13.48 -9.62 0.86
CA SER A 96 -14.20 -10.82 0.48
C SER A 96 -14.97 -10.51 -0.79
N GLY A 97 -14.58 -11.13 -1.92
CA GLY A 97 -15.25 -10.93 -3.19
C GLY A 97 -16.75 -11.16 -3.02
N ILE A 98 -17.54 -10.10 -3.12
CA ILE A 98 -19.00 -10.22 -3.15
C ILE A 98 -19.28 -11.04 -4.41
N LYS A 99 -19.55 -12.34 -4.27
CA LYS A 99 -20.36 -13.05 -5.26
C LYS A 99 -21.65 -12.26 -5.31
N SER A 100 -21.84 -11.47 -6.37
CA SER A 100 -23.08 -10.77 -6.64
C SER A 100 -24.21 -11.80 -6.70
N LEU A 101 -24.81 -12.10 -5.56
CA LEU A 101 -26.00 -12.93 -5.40
C LEU A 101 -27.28 -12.09 -5.58
N ALA A 102 -27.15 -10.80 -5.89
CA ALA A 102 -28.27 -10.02 -6.35
C ALA A 102 -28.55 -10.38 -7.80
N SER A 103 -29.42 -11.38 -8.00
CA SER A 103 -30.29 -11.39 -9.17
C SER A 103 -30.83 -9.97 -9.36
N PRO A 104 -30.87 -9.43 -10.59
CA PRO A 104 -31.44 -8.11 -10.82
C PRO A 104 -32.82 -8.05 -10.17
N PRO A 105 -33.20 -6.94 -9.51
CA PRO A 105 -34.52 -6.79 -8.93
C PRO A 105 -35.56 -7.12 -10.00
N SER A 106 -36.29 -8.22 -9.81
CA SER A 106 -37.39 -8.60 -10.67
C SER A 106 -38.52 -7.62 -10.40
N TYR A 107 -38.53 -6.51 -11.13
CA TYR A 107 -39.72 -5.68 -11.27
C TYR A 107 -40.68 -6.45 -12.16
N ALA A 108 -41.53 -7.28 -11.54
CA ALA A 108 -42.74 -7.73 -12.23
C ALA A 108 -43.64 -6.50 -12.46
N ASP A 109 -44.16 -6.39 -13.68
CA ASP A 109 -44.96 -5.29 -14.27
C ASP A 109 -45.89 -4.52 -13.31
#